data_AF-A0A485LBF7-F1
#
_entry.id   AF-A0A485LBF7-F1
#
_cell.length_a   1.000
_cell.length_b   1.000
_cell.length_c   1.000
_cell.angle_alpha   90.00
_cell.angle_beta   90.00
_cell.angle_gamma   90.00
#
_symmetry.space_group_name_H-M   'P 1'
#
loop_
_entity.id
_entity.type
_entity.pdbx_description
1 polymer ?
#
loop_
_entity_poly.entity_id
_entity_poly.type
_entity_poly.pdbx_seq_one_letter_code
_entity_poly.pdbx_strand_id
1 'polypeptide(L)'
;MAAPFQMPTLWLNVEVDAEQLICEVAHSTDLQNQYDAARQRPTRESAHGRERRREQCRVSQKTFRERKKKEQEDFELSVQVLENKVRDLEERKAQLIRSLPLQYVLAAQPDFDGGAPAKLARKYINVFKTGYVPSKRRAGERQERFLRAIADEDINYNGAIGIQCILDNWSRYTSSFSAINIEAFRCDVMKTDDGAIVKGVTRSTLKMNRQSIELFFPNCPDTLKPRLIGQNLIVVATMHWSFDEHDRLVQLTGRGDFTSGLLTILQSPEDVAMVLTRSRIVPAQLPPPSSSPRPGKLNVEYLQT
;
A
#
# COMPACT_ATOMS: atom_id res chain seq x y z
N MET A 1 -3.98 84.22 -30.07
CA MET A 1 -5.08 84.80 -30.88
C MET A 1 -4.66 84.75 -32.34
N ALA A 2 -5.32 83.93 -33.14
CA ALA A 2 -5.24 83.98 -34.60
C ALA A 2 -6.59 83.49 -35.17
N ALA A 3 -7.11 84.26 -36.12
CA ALA A 3 -8.43 84.20 -36.73
C ALA A 3 -8.53 83.09 -37.81
N PRO A 4 -9.73 82.81 -38.35
CA PRO A 4 -10.09 81.52 -38.96
C PRO A 4 -9.67 81.42 -40.43
N PHE A 5 -9.43 80.19 -40.89
CA PHE A 5 -9.18 79.89 -42.30
C PHE A 5 -10.49 79.48 -42.98
N GLN A 6 -11.01 80.32 -43.87
CA GLN A 6 -12.08 79.96 -44.81
C GLN A 6 -11.48 79.13 -45.94
N MET A 7 -11.99 77.91 -46.14
CA MET A 7 -11.68 77.07 -47.30
C MET A 7 -12.78 77.17 -48.37
N PRO A 8 -12.41 76.96 -49.66
CA PRO A 8 -13.08 77.54 -50.81
C PRO A 8 -14.37 76.84 -51.22
N THR A 9 -15.29 77.62 -51.80
CA THR A 9 -16.62 77.26 -52.32
C THR A 9 -16.67 76.14 -53.37
N LEU A 10 -15.52 75.66 -53.87
CA LEU A 10 -15.45 74.53 -54.79
C LEU A 10 -15.61 73.16 -54.10
N TRP A 11 -15.35 73.06 -52.79
CA TRP A 11 -15.63 71.84 -52.00
C TRP A 11 -17.12 71.70 -51.65
N LEU A 12 -17.83 72.81 -51.47
CA LEU A 12 -19.27 72.81 -51.21
C LEU A 12 -20.07 72.20 -52.36
N ASN A 13 -19.66 72.39 -53.62
CA ASN A 13 -20.41 71.83 -54.75
C ASN A 13 -20.24 70.31 -54.90
N VAL A 14 -19.08 69.74 -54.55
CA VAL A 14 -18.87 68.27 -54.56
C VAL A 14 -19.60 67.60 -53.38
N GLU A 15 -19.69 68.30 -52.24
CA GLU A 15 -20.42 67.84 -51.06
C GLU A 15 -21.94 67.87 -51.30
N VAL A 16 -22.45 68.89 -52.01
CA VAL A 16 -23.86 68.96 -52.42
C VAL A 16 -24.23 67.87 -53.44
N ASP A 17 -23.35 67.55 -54.39
CA ASP A 17 -23.55 66.43 -55.33
C ASP A 17 -23.52 65.06 -54.61
N ALA A 18 -22.64 64.90 -53.62
CA ALA A 18 -22.57 63.68 -52.82
C ALA A 18 -23.80 63.52 -51.91
N GLU A 19 -24.26 64.59 -51.26
CA GLU A 19 -25.48 64.57 -50.45
C GLU A 19 -26.75 64.38 -51.31
N GLN A 20 -26.78 64.92 -52.53
CA GLN A 20 -27.86 64.66 -53.48
C GLN A 20 -27.85 63.20 -53.96
N LEU A 21 -26.70 62.62 -54.28
CA LEU A 21 -26.59 61.19 -54.60
C LEU A 21 -26.95 60.30 -53.41
N ILE A 22 -26.56 60.67 -52.19
CA ILE A 22 -26.95 59.93 -50.96
C ILE A 22 -28.45 60.06 -50.71
N CYS A 23 -29.06 61.23 -50.92
CA CYS A 23 -30.50 61.41 -50.85
C CYS A 23 -31.22 60.64 -51.95
N GLU A 24 -30.75 60.67 -53.20
CA GLU A 24 -31.33 59.88 -54.30
C GLU A 24 -31.23 58.39 -54.03
N VAL A 25 -30.11 57.89 -53.50
CA VAL A 25 -29.96 56.49 -53.08
C VAL A 25 -30.85 56.14 -51.89
N ALA A 26 -30.97 57.04 -50.90
CA ALA A 26 -31.80 56.84 -49.71
C ALA A 26 -33.31 56.90 -49.99
N HIS A 27 -33.72 57.63 -51.02
CA HIS A 27 -35.11 57.72 -51.49
C HIS A 27 -35.38 56.85 -52.73
N SER A 28 -34.35 56.19 -53.28
CA SER A 28 -34.49 55.25 -54.39
C SER A 28 -35.21 54.01 -53.89
N THR A 29 -36.50 54.00 -54.17
CA THR A 29 -37.37 52.85 -53.93
C THR A 29 -36.86 51.62 -54.65
N ASP A 30 -36.16 51.77 -55.77
CA ASP A 30 -35.65 50.64 -56.56
C ASP A 30 -34.41 49.99 -55.91
N LEU A 31 -33.49 50.78 -55.33
CA LEU A 31 -32.37 50.27 -54.54
C LEU A 31 -32.84 49.69 -53.20
N GLN A 32 -33.81 50.35 -52.56
CA GLN A 32 -34.44 49.84 -51.35
C GLN A 32 -35.17 48.51 -51.63
N ASN A 33 -35.90 48.42 -52.75
CA ASN A 33 -36.54 47.18 -53.19
C ASN A 33 -35.52 46.10 -53.58
N GLN A 34 -34.38 46.44 -54.17
CA GLN A 34 -33.31 45.48 -54.45
C GLN A 34 -32.61 44.99 -53.16
N TYR A 35 -32.40 45.88 -52.20
CA TYR A 35 -31.85 45.53 -50.88
C TYR A 35 -32.83 44.66 -50.09
N ASP A 36 -34.12 45.03 -50.08
CA ASP A 36 -35.18 44.26 -49.45
C ASP A 36 -35.42 42.92 -50.18
N ALA A 37 -35.31 42.87 -51.50
CA ALA A 37 -35.35 41.61 -52.27
C ALA A 37 -34.14 40.72 -52.00
N ALA A 38 -32.94 41.29 -51.81
CA ALA A 38 -31.73 40.55 -51.45
C ALA A 38 -31.77 40.04 -50.00
N ARG A 39 -32.37 40.81 -49.07
CA ARG A 39 -32.60 40.47 -47.67
C ARG A 39 -33.74 39.47 -47.48
N GLN A 40 -34.75 39.53 -48.36
CA GLN A 40 -35.87 38.59 -48.42
C GLN A 40 -35.58 37.36 -49.28
N ARG A 41 -34.46 37.26 -50.00
CA ARG A 41 -34.01 35.98 -50.56
C ARG A 41 -33.86 35.04 -49.38
N PRO A 42 -34.80 34.11 -49.17
CA PRO A 42 -34.55 33.06 -48.22
C PRO A 42 -33.34 32.35 -48.82
N THR A 43 -32.34 32.00 -48.02
CA THR A 43 -31.62 30.78 -48.34
C THR A 43 -32.72 29.72 -48.43
N ARG A 44 -33.20 29.45 -49.65
CA ARG A 44 -34.30 28.53 -49.94
C ARG A 44 -33.76 27.11 -49.76
N GLU A 45 -33.17 26.82 -48.62
CA GLU A 45 -33.41 25.52 -48.02
C GLU A 45 -34.90 25.52 -47.70
N SER A 46 -35.65 24.72 -48.46
CA SER A 46 -37.06 24.44 -48.18
C SER A 46 -37.20 24.07 -46.70
N ALA A 47 -38.38 24.29 -46.10
CA ALA A 47 -38.64 23.81 -44.73
C ALA A 47 -38.25 22.32 -44.58
N HIS A 48 -38.48 21.53 -45.64
CA HIS A 48 -38.00 20.16 -45.80
C HIS A 48 -36.48 19.99 -45.81
N GLY A 49 -35.70 20.91 -46.39
CA GLY A 49 -34.23 20.90 -46.34
C GLY A 49 -33.69 21.15 -44.93
N ARG A 50 -34.27 22.13 -44.22
CA ARG A 50 -33.92 22.40 -42.80
C ARG A 50 -34.31 21.25 -41.88
N GLU A 51 -35.48 20.65 -42.10
CA GLU A 51 -35.95 19.47 -41.37
C GLU A 51 -35.07 18.23 -41.63
N ARG A 52 -34.72 17.98 -42.89
CA ARG A 52 -33.76 16.93 -43.27
C ARG A 52 -32.40 17.11 -42.60
N ARG A 53 -31.88 18.34 -42.55
CA ARG A 53 -30.60 18.64 -41.90
C ARG A 53 -30.66 18.47 -40.38
N ARG A 54 -31.78 18.84 -39.73
CA ARG A 54 -32.01 18.57 -38.31
C ARG A 54 -32.04 17.08 -38.01
N GLU A 55 -32.75 16.30 -38.82
CA GLU A 55 -32.82 14.85 -38.66
C GLU A 55 -31.46 14.19 -38.90
N GLN A 56 -30.70 14.63 -39.92
CA GLN A 56 -29.33 14.17 -40.16
C GLN A 56 -28.39 14.49 -38.98
N CYS A 57 -28.46 15.71 -38.42
CA CYS A 57 -27.69 16.07 -37.23
C CYS A 57 -28.08 15.20 -36.02
N ARG A 58 -29.38 14.90 -35.83
CA ARG A 58 -29.88 14.06 -34.74
C ARG A 58 -29.36 12.63 -34.86
N VAL A 59 -29.45 12.04 -36.06
CA VAL A 59 -28.93 10.70 -36.35
C VAL A 59 -27.41 10.67 -36.17
N SER A 60 -26.68 11.63 -36.74
CA SER A 60 -25.22 11.70 -36.63
C SER A 60 -24.75 11.87 -35.18
N GLN A 61 -25.42 12.71 -34.38
CA GLN A 61 -25.14 12.83 -32.94
C GLN A 61 -25.42 11.53 -32.19
N LYS A 62 -26.53 10.84 -32.51
CA LYS A 62 -26.85 9.54 -31.90
C LYS A 62 -25.77 8.51 -32.22
N THR A 63 -25.42 8.36 -33.50
CA THR A 63 -24.37 7.43 -33.95
C THR A 63 -23.00 7.76 -33.38
N PHE A 64 -22.65 9.05 -33.27
CA PHE A 64 -21.40 9.47 -32.62
C PHE A 64 -21.39 9.09 -31.13
N ARG A 65 -22.49 9.33 -30.41
CA ARG A 65 -22.62 8.94 -29.00
C ARG A 65 -22.56 7.43 -28.82
N GLU A 66 -23.23 6.67 -29.68
CA GLU A 66 -23.19 5.20 -29.68
C GLU A 66 -21.78 4.68 -29.96
N ARG A 67 -21.07 5.25 -30.96
CA ARG A 67 -19.68 4.89 -31.25
C ARG A 67 -18.77 5.21 -30.07
N LYS A 68 -18.92 6.39 -29.45
CA LYS A 68 -18.15 6.77 -28.26
C LYS A 68 -18.42 5.86 -27.06
N LYS A 69 -19.68 5.48 -26.85
CA LYS A 69 -20.07 4.52 -25.82
C LYS A 69 -19.44 3.14 -26.08
N LYS A 70 -19.49 2.66 -27.32
CA LYS A 70 -18.88 1.39 -27.71
C LYS A 70 -17.36 1.42 -27.57
N GLU A 71 -16.69 2.50 -27.98
CA GLU A 71 -15.24 2.68 -27.77
C GLU A 71 -14.87 2.62 -26.28
N GLN A 72 -15.69 3.23 -25.42
CA GLN A 72 -15.49 3.17 -23.97
C GLN A 72 -15.71 1.76 -23.42
N GLU A 73 -16.79 1.07 -23.83
CA GLU A 73 -17.08 -0.31 -23.45
C GLU A 73 -15.96 -1.26 -23.90
N ASP A 74 -15.49 -1.14 -25.14
CA ASP A 74 -14.39 -1.94 -25.69
C ASP A 74 -13.07 -1.68 -24.92
N PHE A 75 -12.84 -0.44 -24.50
CA PHE A 75 -11.70 -0.07 -23.66
C PHE A 75 -11.81 -0.67 -22.25
N GLU A 76 -12.96 -0.54 -21.59
CA GLU A 76 -13.22 -1.11 -20.26
C GLU A 76 -13.06 -2.64 -20.27
N LEU A 77 -13.59 -3.31 -21.30
CA LEU A 77 -13.38 -4.75 -21.51
C LEU A 77 -11.90 -5.09 -21.71
N SER A 78 -11.18 -4.28 -22.47
CA SER A 78 -9.74 -4.50 -22.71
C SER A 78 -8.93 -4.36 -21.42
N VAL A 79 -9.23 -3.34 -20.60
CA VAL A 79 -8.60 -3.16 -19.28
C VAL A 79 -8.89 -4.38 -18.40
N GLN A 80 -10.15 -4.81 -18.31
CA GLN A 80 -10.54 -5.96 -17.50
C GLN A 80 -9.85 -7.26 -17.95
N VAL A 81 -9.75 -7.50 -19.27
CA VAL A 81 -9.04 -8.66 -19.83
C VAL A 81 -7.56 -8.61 -19.47
N LEU A 82 -6.93 -7.44 -19.57
CA LEU A 82 -5.51 -7.28 -19.27
C LEU A 82 -5.23 -7.48 -17.77
N GLU A 83 -6.06 -6.92 -16.90
CA GLU A 83 -5.98 -7.12 -15.44
C GLU A 83 -6.09 -8.61 -15.07
N ASN A 84 -7.05 -9.33 -15.66
CA ASN A 84 -7.20 -10.77 -15.45
C ASN A 84 -5.96 -11.55 -15.92
N LYS A 85 -5.35 -11.14 -17.04
CA LYS A 85 -4.16 -11.79 -17.58
C LYS A 85 -2.92 -11.53 -16.74
N VAL A 86 -2.76 -10.31 -16.19
CA VAL A 86 -1.70 -10.00 -15.24
C VAL A 86 -1.84 -10.86 -13.99
N ARG A 87 -3.05 -10.96 -13.43
CA ARG A 87 -3.31 -11.82 -12.26
C ARG A 87 -2.93 -13.28 -12.51
N ASP A 88 -3.38 -13.86 -13.62
CA ASP A 88 -3.06 -15.24 -14.00
C ASP A 88 -1.55 -15.46 -14.19
N LEU A 89 -0.84 -14.51 -14.80
CA LEU A 89 0.61 -14.59 -14.94
C LEU A 89 1.35 -14.47 -13.60
N GLU A 90 0.88 -13.60 -12.70
CA GLU A 90 1.43 -13.45 -11.35
C GLU A 90 1.23 -14.73 -10.52
N GLU A 91 0.05 -15.35 -10.59
CA GLU A 91 -0.24 -16.63 -9.96
C GLU A 91 0.66 -17.75 -10.49
N ARG A 92 0.80 -17.86 -11.81
CA ARG A 92 1.72 -18.84 -12.43
C ARG A 92 3.17 -18.62 -12.03
N LYS A 93 3.61 -17.36 -11.97
CA LYS A 93 4.96 -17.01 -11.51
C LYS A 93 5.15 -17.44 -10.04
N ALA A 94 4.18 -17.16 -9.17
CA ALA A 94 4.23 -17.56 -7.78
C ALA A 94 4.31 -19.09 -7.62
N GLN A 95 3.49 -19.84 -8.36
CA GLN A 95 3.52 -21.30 -8.38
C GLN A 95 4.87 -21.86 -8.86
N LEU A 96 5.42 -21.32 -9.94
CA LEU A 96 6.73 -21.74 -10.45
C LEU A 96 7.82 -21.47 -9.42
N ILE A 97 7.84 -20.26 -8.85
CA ILE A 97 8.77 -19.93 -7.76
C ILE A 97 8.60 -20.92 -6.62
N ARG A 98 7.38 -21.29 -6.21
CA ARG A 98 7.17 -22.28 -5.14
C ARG A 98 7.78 -23.64 -5.47
N SER A 99 7.57 -24.14 -6.67
CA SER A 99 8.02 -25.48 -7.10
C SER A 99 9.52 -25.61 -7.35
N LEU A 100 10.22 -24.49 -7.62
CA LEU A 100 11.63 -24.52 -8.00
C LEU A 100 12.54 -24.35 -6.78
N PRO A 101 13.61 -25.18 -6.67
CA PRO A 101 14.66 -24.96 -5.69
C PRO A 101 15.20 -23.53 -5.77
N LEU A 102 15.50 -22.95 -4.60
CA LEU A 102 15.86 -21.54 -4.50
C LEU A 102 17.08 -21.17 -5.36
N GLN A 103 18.06 -22.08 -5.51
CA GLN A 103 19.23 -21.88 -6.37
C GLN A 103 18.89 -21.57 -7.83
N TYR A 104 17.87 -22.23 -8.40
CA TYR A 104 17.45 -21.99 -9.78
C TYR A 104 16.72 -20.65 -9.90
N VAL A 105 15.93 -20.29 -8.88
CA VAL A 105 15.29 -18.98 -8.83
C VAL A 105 16.32 -17.87 -8.74
N LEU A 106 17.36 -18.02 -7.91
CA LEU A 106 18.44 -17.04 -7.77
C LEU A 106 19.33 -16.97 -9.02
N ALA A 107 19.52 -18.08 -9.75
CA ALA A 107 20.26 -18.08 -11.01
C ALA A 107 19.51 -17.27 -12.10
N ALA A 108 18.19 -17.40 -12.17
CA ALA A 108 17.36 -16.65 -13.12
C ALA A 108 17.07 -15.21 -12.64
N GLN A 109 16.98 -15.00 -11.33
CA GLN A 109 16.66 -13.73 -10.69
C GLN A 109 17.58 -13.50 -9.47
N PRO A 110 18.80 -12.97 -9.66
CA PRO A 110 19.76 -12.76 -8.57
C PRO A 110 19.29 -11.76 -7.51
N ASP A 111 18.38 -10.85 -7.86
CA ASP A 111 17.79 -9.83 -6.99
C ASP A 111 16.50 -10.30 -6.30
N PHE A 112 16.20 -11.61 -6.32
CA PHE A 112 14.99 -12.15 -5.72
C PHE A 112 14.90 -11.81 -4.23
N ASP A 113 13.90 -10.99 -3.88
CA ASP A 113 13.70 -10.41 -2.54
C ASP A 113 13.04 -11.35 -1.52
N GLY A 114 12.93 -12.64 -1.89
CA GLY A 114 12.26 -13.66 -1.10
C GLY A 114 10.75 -13.82 -1.36
N GLY A 115 10.18 -13.06 -2.30
CA GLY A 115 8.79 -13.25 -2.73
C GLY A 115 7.74 -12.89 -1.66
N ALA A 116 6.54 -13.48 -1.77
CA ALA A 116 5.42 -13.20 -0.87
C ALA A 116 5.73 -13.53 0.61
N PRO A 117 6.34 -14.68 0.96
CA PRO A 117 6.68 -15.00 2.35
C PRO A 117 7.56 -13.94 3.02
N ALA A 118 8.61 -13.49 2.34
CA ALA A 118 9.52 -12.48 2.88
C ALA A 118 8.83 -11.12 3.07
N LYS A 119 7.98 -10.73 2.11
CA LYS A 119 7.17 -9.51 2.19
C LYS A 119 6.22 -9.56 3.38
N LEU A 120 5.58 -10.71 3.63
CA LEU A 120 4.70 -10.92 4.78
C LEU A 120 5.45 -10.85 6.11
N ALA A 121 6.63 -11.47 6.22
CA ALA A 121 7.47 -11.38 7.41
C ALA A 121 7.91 -9.93 7.70
N ARG A 122 8.39 -9.20 6.67
CA ARG A 122 8.72 -7.77 6.78
C ARG A 122 7.51 -6.93 7.19
N LYS A 123 6.34 -7.23 6.62
CA LYS A 123 5.09 -6.54 6.95
C LYS A 123 4.66 -6.81 8.38
N TYR A 124 4.78 -8.05 8.87
CA TYR A 124 4.51 -8.39 10.27
C TYR A 124 5.35 -7.54 11.21
N ILE A 125 6.67 -7.44 10.99
CA ILE A 125 7.56 -6.63 11.83
C ILE A 125 7.12 -5.16 11.82
N ASN A 126 6.76 -4.62 10.66
CA ASN A 126 6.29 -3.24 10.55
C ASN A 126 4.93 -3.01 11.24
N VAL A 127 4.00 -3.95 11.09
CA VAL A 127 2.66 -3.90 11.72
C VAL A 127 2.76 -3.90 13.24
N PHE A 128 3.73 -4.61 13.82
CA PHE A 128 3.98 -4.68 15.27
C PHE A 128 5.15 -3.80 15.72
N LYS A 129 5.61 -2.87 14.87
CA LYS A 129 6.79 -2.01 15.12
C LYS A 129 6.77 -1.35 16.50
N THR A 130 5.62 -0.87 16.93
CA THR A 130 5.43 -0.16 18.20
C THR A 130 4.66 -0.97 19.24
N GLY A 131 4.62 -2.30 19.05
CA GLY A 131 3.86 -3.22 19.89
C GLY A 131 2.38 -3.33 19.50
N TYR A 132 1.59 -3.83 20.44
CA TYR A 132 0.15 -4.08 20.29
C TYR A 132 -0.59 -3.55 21.53
N VAL A 133 -1.57 -2.69 21.29
CA VAL A 133 -2.41 -2.12 22.36
C VAL A 133 -3.87 -2.42 22.02
N PRO A 134 -4.49 -3.43 22.66
CA PRO A 134 -5.88 -3.82 22.37
C PRO A 134 -6.87 -2.66 22.48
N SER A 135 -6.68 -1.78 23.46
CA SER A 135 -7.56 -0.62 23.70
C SER A 135 -7.52 0.42 22.58
N LYS A 136 -6.47 0.46 21.74
CA LYS A 136 -6.42 1.31 20.56
C LYS A 136 -7.21 0.68 19.43
N ARG A 137 -8.54 0.70 19.54
CA ARG A 137 -9.50 -0.02 18.68
C ARG A 137 -9.11 -0.08 17.20
N ARG A 138 -8.90 1.06 16.53
CA ARG A 138 -8.53 1.09 15.10
C ARG A 138 -7.18 0.44 14.79
N ALA A 139 -6.18 0.57 15.66
CA ALA A 139 -4.87 -0.01 15.43
C ALA A 139 -4.87 -1.51 15.76
N GLY A 140 -5.44 -1.88 16.91
CA GLY A 140 -5.58 -3.27 17.34
C GLY A 140 -6.38 -4.11 16.35
N GLU A 141 -7.54 -3.62 15.89
CA GLU A 141 -8.37 -4.31 14.88
C GLU A 141 -7.62 -4.54 13.56
N ARG A 142 -6.75 -3.59 13.15
CA ARG A 142 -5.93 -3.75 11.94
C ARG A 142 -4.84 -4.80 12.12
N GLN A 143 -4.18 -4.83 13.28
CA GLN A 143 -3.13 -5.80 13.59
C GLN A 143 -3.71 -7.21 13.68
N GLU A 144 -4.86 -7.37 14.33
CA GLU A 144 -5.58 -8.65 14.41
C GLU A 144 -6.07 -9.11 13.04
N ARG A 145 -6.72 -8.23 12.27
CA ARG A 145 -7.17 -8.55 10.90
C ARG A 145 -6.01 -8.96 10.00
N PHE A 146 -4.87 -8.30 10.14
CA PHE A 146 -3.66 -8.68 9.43
C PHE A 146 -3.22 -10.11 9.77
N LEU A 147 -3.14 -10.47 11.06
CA LEU A 147 -2.78 -11.84 11.45
C LEU A 147 -3.77 -12.86 10.92
N ARG A 148 -5.08 -12.64 11.06
CA ARG A 148 -6.11 -13.56 10.56
C ARG A 148 -6.04 -13.76 9.03
N ALA A 149 -5.67 -12.72 8.30
CA ALA A 149 -5.52 -12.80 6.85
C ALA A 149 -4.32 -13.65 6.42
N ILE A 150 -3.23 -13.66 7.19
CA ILE A 150 -1.96 -14.29 6.78
C ILE A 150 -1.70 -15.62 7.47
N ALA A 151 -2.23 -15.85 8.67
CA ALA A 151 -1.92 -16.99 9.52
C ALA A 151 -3.07 -17.98 9.57
N ASP A 152 -2.69 -19.27 9.64
CA ASP A 152 -3.61 -20.34 9.98
C ASP A 152 -4.25 -20.10 11.36
N GLU A 153 -5.49 -20.58 11.55
CA GLU A 153 -6.22 -20.38 12.81
C GLU A 153 -5.49 -21.07 13.97
N ASP A 154 -4.86 -22.23 13.71
CA ASP A 154 -4.11 -23.04 14.66
C ASP A 154 -2.60 -22.80 14.58
N ILE A 155 -2.17 -21.60 14.16
CA ILE A 155 -0.76 -21.22 14.09
C ILE A 155 -0.01 -21.56 15.38
N ASN A 156 1.14 -22.25 15.24
CA ASN A 156 2.03 -22.53 16.36
C ASN A 156 2.94 -21.33 16.63
N TYR A 157 2.74 -20.66 17.77
CA TYR A 157 3.59 -19.59 18.28
C TYR A 157 4.44 -20.05 19.45
N ASN A 158 5.74 -20.29 19.22
CA ASN A 158 6.69 -20.72 20.26
C ASN A 158 6.19 -21.92 21.12
N GLY A 159 5.41 -22.82 20.53
CA GLY A 159 4.82 -23.99 21.19
C GLY A 159 3.36 -23.82 21.65
N ALA A 160 2.81 -22.60 21.64
CA ALA A 160 1.40 -22.34 21.93
C ALA A 160 0.57 -22.26 20.63
N ILE A 161 -0.70 -22.65 20.67
CA ILE A 161 -1.55 -22.71 19.47
C ILE A 161 -2.50 -21.51 19.43
N GLY A 162 -2.56 -20.87 18.27
CA GLY A 162 -3.55 -19.87 17.92
C GLY A 162 -3.02 -18.43 17.87
N ILE A 163 -3.71 -17.62 17.06
CA ILE A 163 -3.38 -16.20 16.84
C ILE A 163 -3.38 -15.40 18.15
N GLN A 164 -4.26 -15.76 19.09
CA GLN A 164 -4.39 -15.04 20.36
C GLN A 164 -3.09 -15.10 21.18
N CYS A 165 -2.33 -16.19 21.13
CA CYS A 165 -1.05 -16.30 21.83
C CYS A 165 -0.02 -15.27 21.35
N ILE A 166 -0.04 -14.92 20.06
CA ILE A 166 0.83 -13.89 19.49
C ILE A 166 0.41 -12.51 20.01
N LEU A 167 -0.90 -12.22 19.98
CA LEU A 167 -1.47 -10.95 20.42
C LEU A 167 -1.25 -10.73 21.93
N ASP A 168 -1.48 -11.75 22.74
CA ASP A 168 -1.27 -11.71 24.19
C ASP A 168 0.19 -11.45 24.53
N ASN A 169 1.12 -12.10 23.82
CA ASN A 169 2.54 -11.83 24.03
C ASN A 169 2.89 -10.38 23.67
N TRP A 170 2.43 -9.86 22.53
CA TRP A 170 2.65 -8.45 22.21
C TRP A 170 2.01 -7.51 23.22
N SER A 171 0.80 -7.81 23.69
CA SER A 171 0.11 -7.03 24.72
C SER A 171 0.90 -7.02 26.02
N ARG A 172 1.41 -8.18 26.44
CA ARG A 172 2.24 -8.36 27.63
C ARG A 172 3.49 -7.49 27.59
N TYR A 173 4.22 -7.50 26.47
CA TYR A 173 5.37 -6.63 26.30
C TYR A 173 4.94 -5.15 26.31
N THR A 174 3.97 -4.77 25.47
CA THR A 174 3.57 -3.36 25.27
C THR A 174 2.98 -2.71 26.52
N SER A 175 2.28 -3.48 27.36
CA SER A 175 1.69 -2.99 28.62
C SER A 175 2.70 -2.86 29.75
N SER A 176 3.87 -3.50 29.65
CA SER A 176 4.85 -3.57 30.73
C SER A 176 6.02 -2.62 30.53
N PHE A 177 6.50 -2.47 29.29
CA PHE A 177 7.57 -1.54 28.96
C PHE A 177 7.01 -0.15 28.66
N SER A 178 7.74 0.91 29.04
CA SER A 178 7.29 2.29 28.80
C SER A 178 7.31 2.67 27.31
N ALA A 179 8.14 1.99 26.51
CA ALA A 179 8.20 2.13 25.07
C ALA A 179 8.77 0.85 24.46
N ILE A 180 8.28 0.50 23.27
CA ILE A 180 8.75 -0.62 22.46
C ILE A 180 8.93 -0.13 21.02
N ASN A 181 10.07 -0.48 20.44
CA ASN A 181 10.28 -0.38 19.00
C ASN A 181 10.98 -1.64 18.51
N ILE A 182 10.47 -2.25 17.43
CA ILE A 182 11.12 -3.36 16.73
C ILE A 182 11.50 -2.95 15.30
N GLU A 183 12.69 -3.33 14.87
CA GLU A 183 13.19 -3.13 13.52
C GLU A 183 13.76 -4.43 12.95
N ALA A 184 13.64 -4.61 11.64
CA ALA A 184 14.22 -5.73 10.92
C ALA A 184 15.60 -5.32 10.37
N PHE A 185 16.61 -6.17 10.54
CA PHE A 185 17.91 -5.98 9.88
C PHE A 185 18.00 -6.79 8.59
N ARG A 186 17.61 -8.07 8.69
CA ARG A 186 17.79 -9.05 7.64
C ARG A 186 16.62 -10.01 7.64
N CYS A 187 16.18 -10.41 6.46
CA CYS A 187 15.21 -11.47 6.25
C CYS A 187 15.72 -12.35 5.13
N ASP A 188 16.07 -13.58 5.44
CA ASP A 188 16.51 -14.59 4.49
C ASP A 188 15.38 -15.59 4.28
N VAL A 189 15.18 -16.03 3.03
CA VAL A 189 14.18 -17.04 2.71
C VAL A 189 14.85 -18.37 2.42
N MET A 190 14.30 -19.42 3.00
CA MET A 190 14.59 -20.79 2.72
C MET A 190 13.33 -21.43 2.13
N LYS A 191 13.49 -22.33 1.16
CA LYS A 191 12.40 -23.15 0.66
C LYS A 191 12.56 -24.56 1.17
N THR A 192 11.45 -25.15 1.59
CA THR A 192 11.33 -26.55 1.99
C THR A 192 10.20 -27.19 1.20
N ASP A 193 10.12 -28.51 1.20
CA ASP A 193 9.02 -29.24 0.55
C ASP A 193 7.65 -28.84 1.13
N ASP A 194 7.61 -28.53 2.43
CA ASP A 194 6.40 -28.15 3.18
C ASP A 194 6.04 -26.65 3.06
N GLY A 195 6.79 -25.87 2.27
CA GLY A 195 6.57 -24.43 2.09
C GLY A 195 7.81 -23.58 2.36
N ALA A 196 7.62 -22.27 2.54
CA ALA A 196 8.73 -21.32 2.74
C ALA A 196 9.00 -21.05 4.22
N ILE A 197 10.27 -20.94 4.59
CA ILE A 197 10.68 -20.47 5.92
C ILE A 197 11.45 -19.17 5.75
N VAL A 198 10.96 -18.10 6.38
CA VAL A 198 11.67 -16.83 6.44
C VAL A 198 12.36 -16.72 7.78
N LYS A 199 13.69 -16.62 7.76
CA LYS A 199 14.49 -16.29 8.95
C LYS A 199 14.72 -14.79 8.98
N GLY A 200 14.29 -14.12 10.04
CA GLY A 200 14.56 -12.70 10.25
C GLY A 200 15.36 -12.44 11.51
N VAL A 201 16.24 -11.46 11.43
CA VAL A 201 16.95 -10.91 12.58
C VAL A 201 16.37 -9.54 12.89
N THR A 202 15.86 -9.38 14.10
CA THR A 202 15.22 -8.15 14.55
C THR A 202 15.97 -7.55 15.75
N ARG A 203 15.89 -6.23 15.89
CA ARG A 203 16.29 -5.52 17.11
C ARG A 203 15.09 -4.88 17.75
N SER A 204 14.91 -5.19 19.02
CA SER A 204 13.90 -4.58 19.87
C SER A 204 14.58 -3.64 20.86
N THR A 205 14.05 -2.42 20.96
CA THR A 205 14.42 -1.46 22.00
C THR A 205 13.28 -1.39 23.00
N LEU A 206 13.55 -1.84 24.23
CA LEU A 206 12.55 -1.96 25.29
C LEU A 206 12.92 -1.00 26.43
N LYS A 207 12.12 0.04 26.67
CA LYS A 207 12.38 0.99 27.76
C LYS A 207 11.89 0.42 29.08
N MET A 208 12.84 0.07 29.95
CA MET A 208 12.58 -0.57 31.23
C MET A 208 12.00 0.39 32.27
N ASN A 209 11.07 -0.11 33.05
CA ASN A 209 10.48 0.54 34.23
C ASN A 209 10.27 -0.51 35.33
N ARG A 210 9.74 -0.09 36.50
CA ARG A 210 9.49 -1.00 37.63
C ARG A 210 8.59 -2.18 37.25
N GLN A 211 7.47 -1.92 36.59
CA GLN A 211 6.50 -2.93 36.15
C GLN A 211 7.14 -3.98 35.22
N SER A 212 7.95 -3.56 34.24
CA SER A 212 8.65 -4.49 33.35
C SER A 212 9.62 -5.39 34.10
N ILE A 213 10.33 -4.86 35.10
CA ILE A 213 11.28 -5.64 35.90
C ILE A 213 10.54 -6.65 36.75
N GLU A 214 9.47 -6.24 37.44
CA GLU A 214 8.65 -7.13 38.26
C GLU A 214 8.02 -8.26 37.44
N LEU A 215 7.57 -7.96 36.21
CA LEU A 215 6.91 -8.96 35.36
C LEU A 215 7.89 -9.91 34.66
N PHE A 216 9.00 -9.40 34.13
CA PHE A 216 9.93 -10.19 33.31
C PHE A 216 11.13 -10.73 34.10
N PHE A 217 11.56 -10.03 35.15
CA PHE A 217 12.73 -10.37 35.97
C PHE A 217 12.34 -10.40 37.46
N PRO A 218 11.38 -11.26 37.87
CA PRO A 218 10.81 -11.20 39.22
C PRO A 218 11.83 -11.43 40.35
N ASN A 219 12.96 -12.08 40.08
CA ASN A 219 14.03 -12.32 41.06
C ASN A 219 15.21 -11.35 40.92
N CYS A 220 15.05 -10.25 40.17
CA CYS A 220 16.04 -9.20 40.08
C CYS A 220 16.33 -8.63 41.49
N PRO A 221 17.59 -8.67 41.97
CA PRO A 221 17.96 -8.10 43.27
C PRO A 221 17.59 -6.63 43.38
N ASP A 222 17.11 -6.19 44.56
CA ASP A 222 16.73 -4.79 44.79
C ASP A 222 17.87 -3.80 44.56
N THR A 223 19.12 -4.23 44.78
CA THR A 223 20.33 -3.45 44.49
C THR A 223 20.55 -3.21 42.99
N LEU A 224 20.04 -4.09 42.13
CA LEU A 224 20.19 -3.98 40.66
C LEU A 224 19.01 -3.27 39.99
N LYS A 225 17.82 -3.25 40.60
CA LYS A 225 16.63 -2.59 40.03
C LYS A 225 16.88 -1.12 39.64
N PRO A 226 17.52 -0.26 40.46
CA PRO A 226 17.78 1.14 40.09
C PRO A 226 18.66 1.29 38.85
N ARG A 227 19.55 0.33 38.57
CA ARG A 227 20.42 0.34 37.38
C ARG A 227 19.67 0.02 36.10
N LEU A 228 18.55 -0.71 36.19
CA LEU A 228 17.73 -1.12 35.05
C LEU A 228 16.61 -0.10 34.75
N ILE A 229 16.02 0.52 35.78
CA ILE A 229 14.89 1.45 35.59
C ILE A 229 15.32 2.62 34.71
N GLY A 230 14.52 2.90 33.68
CA GLY A 230 14.72 3.99 32.73
C GLY A 230 15.68 3.66 31.58
N GLN A 231 16.40 2.54 31.64
CA GLN A 231 17.33 2.12 30.58
C GLN A 231 16.61 1.53 29.36
N ASN A 232 17.25 1.65 28.21
CA ASN A 232 16.82 0.99 26.98
C ASN A 232 17.51 -0.36 26.86
N LEU A 233 16.77 -1.43 27.10
CA LEU A 233 17.24 -2.79 26.86
C LEU A 233 17.15 -3.08 25.36
N ILE A 234 18.31 -3.34 24.74
CA ILE A 234 18.41 -3.76 23.36
C ILE A 234 18.40 -5.28 23.30
N VAL A 235 17.43 -5.86 22.61
CA VAL A 235 17.28 -7.31 22.42
C VAL A 235 17.37 -7.61 20.94
N VAL A 236 18.39 -8.36 20.54
CA VAL A 236 18.47 -8.93 19.19
C VAL A 236 17.75 -10.27 19.21
N ALA A 237 16.81 -10.48 18.30
CA ALA A 237 16.06 -11.71 18.21
C ALA A 237 16.19 -12.34 16.83
N THR A 238 16.26 -13.67 16.80
CA THR A 238 16.07 -14.45 15.58
C THR A 238 14.65 -14.99 15.57
N MET A 239 13.92 -14.70 14.50
CA MET A 239 12.54 -15.12 14.30
C MET A 239 12.44 -15.97 13.04
N HIS A 240 11.57 -16.98 13.07
CA HIS A 240 11.27 -17.81 11.90
C HIS A 240 9.77 -17.78 11.63
N TRP A 241 9.39 -17.37 10.43
CA TRP A 241 8.04 -17.44 9.89
C TRP A 241 7.98 -18.62 8.93
N SER A 242 7.25 -19.67 9.28
CA SER A 242 7.10 -20.86 8.43
C SER A 242 5.71 -20.85 7.81
N PHE A 243 5.70 -20.94 6.49
CA PHE A 243 4.51 -20.91 5.66
C PHE A 243 4.25 -22.29 5.08
N ASP A 244 2.99 -22.65 4.92
CA ASP A 244 2.61 -23.88 4.23
C ASP A 244 2.63 -23.73 2.70
N GLU A 245 2.15 -24.75 2.01
CA GLU A 245 2.03 -24.77 0.55
C GLU A 245 1.04 -23.76 -0.05
N HIS A 246 0.19 -23.17 0.79
CA HIS A 246 -0.80 -22.16 0.43
C HIS A 246 -0.38 -20.74 0.85
N ASP A 247 0.91 -20.54 1.19
CA ASP A 247 1.47 -19.28 1.70
C ASP A 247 0.78 -18.79 2.99
N ARG A 248 0.19 -19.69 3.77
CA ARG A 248 -0.39 -19.38 5.09
C ARG A 248 0.66 -19.60 6.15
N LEU A 249 0.79 -18.63 7.07
CA LEU A 249 1.71 -18.71 8.19
C LEU A 249 1.20 -19.75 9.20
N VAL A 250 1.90 -20.88 9.30
CA VAL A 250 1.53 -22.00 10.17
C VAL A 250 2.37 -22.07 11.44
N GLN A 251 3.56 -21.48 11.43
CA GLN A 251 4.42 -21.46 12.61
C GLN A 251 5.22 -20.16 12.69
N LEU A 252 5.25 -19.58 13.89
CA LEU A 252 6.06 -18.43 14.23
C LEU A 252 6.89 -18.73 15.47
N THR A 253 8.21 -18.79 15.32
CA THR A 253 9.13 -18.91 16.45
C THR A 253 10.00 -17.68 16.59
N GLY A 254 10.40 -17.36 17.81
CA GLY A 254 11.25 -16.21 18.10
C GLY A 254 12.05 -16.41 19.37
N ARG A 255 13.36 -16.18 19.29
CA ARG A 255 14.26 -16.22 20.43
C ARG A 255 15.06 -14.92 20.51
N GLY A 256 14.85 -14.18 21.60
CA GLY A 256 15.59 -12.95 21.91
C GLY A 256 16.82 -13.22 22.79
N ASP A 257 17.91 -12.54 22.50
CA ASP A 257 19.09 -12.49 23.35
C ASP A 257 18.99 -11.33 24.35
N PHE A 258 18.48 -11.64 25.53
CA PHE A 258 18.39 -10.71 26.65
C PHE A 258 19.71 -10.64 27.44
N THR A 259 20.55 -11.66 27.34
CA THR A 259 21.83 -11.74 28.05
C THR A 259 22.76 -10.64 27.58
N SER A 260 22.97 -10.52 26.26
CA SER A 260 23.85 -9.49 25.69
C SER A 260 23.31 -8.07 25.96
N GLY A 261 21.99 -7.91 25.87
CA GLY A 261 21.32 -6.64 26.19
C GLY A 261 21.54 -6.20 27.63
N LEU A 262 21.33 -7.11 28.59
CA LEU A 262 21.53 -6.83 30.02
C LEU A 262 23.01 -6.64 30.36
N LEU A 263 23.92 -7.39 29.72
CA LEU A 263 25.36 -7.26 29.93
C LEU A 263 25.86 -5.88 29.54
N THR A 264 25.30 -5.26 28.50
CA THR A 264 25.63 -3.90 28.08
C THR A 264 25.28 -2.86 29.16
N ILE A 265 24.23 -3.11 29.96
CA ILE A 265 23.74 -2.21 31.01
C ILE A 265 24.45 -2.47 32.34
N LEU A 266 24.53 -3.75 32.74
CA LEU A 266 25.04 -4.15 34.05
C LEU A 266 26.55 -4.31 34.08
N GLN A 267 27.19 -4.53 32.93
CA GLN A 267 28.65 -4.68 32.78
C GLN A 267 29.25 -5.77 33.69
N SER A 268 28.43 -6.71 34.15
CA SER A 268 28.80 -7.82 35.04
C SER A 268 28.01 -9.07 34.65
N PRO A 269 28.68 -10.15 34.22
CA PRO A 269 28.02 -11.43 33.93
C PRO A 269 27.28 -12.02 35.13
N GLU A 270 27.82 -11.82 36.34
CA GLU A 270 27.21 -12.28 37.60
C GLU A 270 25.89 -11.56 37.87
N ASP A 271 25.86 -10.23 37.71
CA ASP A 271 24.64 -9.43 37.84
C ASP A 271 23.59 -9.85 36.80
N VAL A 272 24.00 -10.10 35.56
CA VAL A 272 23.12 -10.59 34.49
C VAL A 272 22.52 -11.95 34.85
N ALA A 273 23.32 -12.88 35.36
CA ALA A 273 22.84 -14.19 35.79
C ALA A 273 21.81 -14.08 36.92
N MET A 274 22.04 -13.19 37.91
CA MET A 274 21.08 -12.93 38.98
C MET A 274 19.76 -12.38 38.43
N VAL A 275 19.79 -11.42 37.50
CA VAL A 275 18.58 -10.85 36.87
C VAL A 275 17.81 -11.88 36.04
N LEU A 276 18.52 -12.75 35.31
CA LEU A 276 17.91 -13.77 34.45
C LEU A 276 17.39 -14.99 35.22
N THR A 277 17.75 -15.13 36.50
CA THR A 277 17.34 -16.25 37.35
C THR A 277 15.81 -16.34 37.45
N ARG A 278 15.25 -17.43 36.92
CA ARG A 278 13.80 -17.68 36.78
C ARG A 278 13.05 -16.49 36.13
N SER A 279 13.71 -15.83 35.18
CA SER A 279 13.07 -14.79 34.36
C SER A 279 11.92 -15.37 33.54
N ARG A 280 10.95 -14.51 33.19
CA ARG A 280 9.72 -14.89 32.49
C ARG A 280 9.72 -14.35 31.06
N ILE A 281 10.86 -14.38 30.39
CA ILE A 281 11.06 -13.76 29.08
C ILE A 281 10.26 -14.48 27.98
N VAL A 282 10.25 -15.81 28.04
CA VAL A 282 9.40 -16.64 27.19
C VAL A 282 8.04 -16.75 27.87
N PRO A 283 6.91 -16.66 27.14
CA PRO A 283 5.62 -17.06 27.69
C PRO A 283 5.72 -18.46 28.31
N ALA A 284 5.03 -18.69 29.43
CA ALA A 284 4.95 -20.03 29.97
C ALA A 284 4.43 -20.98 28.88
N GLN A 285 5.24 -21.96 28.49
CA GLN A 285 4.81 -22.97 27.54
C GLN A 285 3.64 -23.71 28.19
N LEU A 286 2.46 -23.69 27.56
CA LEU A 286 1.48 -24.73 27.82
C LEU A 286 2.13 -26.06 27.38
N PRO A 287 1.99 -27.14 28.17
CA PRO A 287 2.50 -28.44 27.76
C PRO A 287 1.93 -28.77 26.37
N PRO A 288 2.74 -29.33 25.46
CA PRO A 288 2.24 -29.68 24.14
C PRO A 288 1.06 -30.64 24.29
N PRO A 289 -0.04 -30.46 23.52
CA PRO A 289 -1.01 -31.54 23.40
C PRO A 289 -0.25 -32.77 22.91
N SER A 290 -0.53 -33.93 23.53
CA SER A 290 0.10 -35.21 23.19
C SER A 290 0.04 -35.44 21.68
N SER A 291 1.15 -35.19 20.98
CA SER A 291 1.22 -35.33 19.54
C SER A 291 1.59 -36.77 19.20
N SER A 292 0.72 -37.44 18.46
CA SER A 292 1.13 -38.53 17.58
C SER A 292 2.03 -37.96 16.48
N PRO A 293 3.19 -38.57 16.17
CA PRO A 293 4.14 -38.00 15.23
C PRO A 293 3.65 -38.16 13.78
N ARG A 294 3.70 -37.08 12.99
CA ARG A 294 3.74 -37.20 11.52
C ARG A 294 5.20 -37.39 11.08
N PRO A 295 5.54 -38.43 10.30
CA PRO A 295 6.90 -38.64 9.86
C PRO A 295 7.15 -37.84 8.58
N GLY A 296 7.98 -36.80 8.67
CA GLY A 296 8.55 -36.10 7.52
C GLY A 296 10.05 -35.95 7.75
N LYS A 297 10.85 -36.64 6.94
CA LYS A 297 12.33 -36.58 7.04
C LYS A 297 12.79 -35.17 6.63
N LEU A 298 13.31 -34.41 7.59
CA LEU A 298 14.02 -33.15 7.36
C LEU A 298 15.34 -33.45 6.64
N ASN A 299 15.38 -33.27 5.33
CA ASN A 299 16.64 -33.04 4.61
C ASN A 299 16.88 -31.54 4.59
N VAL A 300 17.76 -31.07 5.47
CA VAL A 300 18.23 -29.67 5.48
C VAL A 300 19.55 -29.64 4.71
N GLU A 301 19.51 -29.21 3.45
CA GLU A 301 20.74 -28.87 2.73
C GLU A 301 21.21 -27.49 3.18
N TYR A 302 22.36 -27.47 3.87
CA TYR A 302 23.06 -26.24 4.21
C TYR A 302 23.98 -25.85 3.05
N LEU A 303 23.81 -24.65 2.51
CA LEU A 303 24.86 -24.00 1.74
C LEU A 303 25.68 -23.12 2.70
N GLN A 304 26.89 -23.57 3.02
CA GLN A 304 27.94 -22.74 3.58
C GLN A 304 28.50 -21.86 2.46
N THR A 305 28.41 -20.54 2.62
CA THR A 305 29.27 -19.58 1.92
C THR A 305 30.64 -19.52 2.58
#